data_AF-A0A1Q5SR35-F1
#
_entry.id   AF-A0A1Q5SR35-F1
#
_cell.length_a   1.000
_cell.length_b   1.000
_cell.length_c   1.000
_cell.angle_alpha   90.00
_cell.angle_beta   90.00
_cell.angle_gamma   90.00
#
_symmetry.space_group_name_H-M   'P 1'
#
loop_
_entity.id
_entity.type
_entity.pdbx_description
1 polymer ?
#
loop_
_entity_poly.entity_id
_entity_poly.type
_entity_poly.pdbx_seq_one_letter_code
_entity_poly.pdbx_strand_id
1 'polypeptide(L)'
;MRGWTRRDARLAWIDRIVLATVCAIALAVGGPSVPAFAQAQWKMATEYPERNISGIGLATFGRLLSSSTQGSVTTSNAFDNQLKISSGEMLRAAQEHRIDGGDAFAGSLESSDPIFGLSSLPFVVQSVDVAKVVAARARPLYERALAARGLKLLYITVWPATGIWSDQPIKTPEDLRTLAVRAYDNNSADVLRSAGATAEYLPFNEAIAKVKEHKLNAILTSGDGGAGRKLWDDLHHFTPINYAMPISIAFVRRDSFDALSKETQNKVEVAAAETEKSQIELLANRTVENYQRMRANGVSIDEPAPPAVVAALKKAGSGPIAAWQTKVGPEAVAILDWANQQQ
;
A
#
# COMPACT_ATOMS: atom_id res chain seq x y z
N MET A 1 72.46 -22.49 -69.67
CA MET A 1 73.76 -22.43 -68.96
C MET A 1 73.79 -21.16 -68.11
N ARG A 2 74.34 -21.25 -66.89
CA ARG A 2 74.32 -20.25 -65.77
C ARG A 2 72.97 -20.27 -65.03
N GLY A 3 72.84 -20.48 -63.73
CA GLY A 3 73.79 -20.58 -62.62
C GLY A 3 73.15 -19.88 -61.42
N TRP A 4 72.53 -20.62 -60.49
CA TRP A 4 71.99 -20.06 -59.25
C TRP A 4 72.54 -20.86 -58.07
N THR A 5 73.43 -20.23 -57.32
CA THR A 5 74.11 -20.80 -56.15
C THR A 5 73.66 -20.10 -54.88
N ARG A 6 73.03 -20.89 -54.00
CA ARG A 6 73.07 -20.85 -52.52
C ARG A 6 73.27 -19.46 -51.87
N ARG A 7 72.17 -18.78 -51.57
CA ARG A 7 72.10 -17.74 -50.51
C ARG A 7 70.82 -17.80 -49.65
N ASP A 8 70.23 -18.99 -49.49
CA ASP A 8 69.14 -19.21 -48.53
C ASP A 8 69.60 -20.22 -47.47
N ALA A 9 69.93 -19.76 -46.25
CA ALA A 9 69.94 -20.55 -45.00
C ALA A 9 70.68 -19.89 -43.80
N ARG A 10 70.81 -18.56 -43.71
CA ARG A 10 71.45 -17.92 -42.52
C ARG A 10 70.78 -16.63 -42.02
N LEU A 11 69.46 -16.52 -42.12
CA LEU A 11 68.72 -15.43 -41.46
C LEU A 11 67.42 -15.91 -40.79
N ALA A 12 67.29 -17.21 -40.55
CA ALA A 12 66.23 -17.77 -39.71
C ALA A 12 66.91 -18.42 -38.51
N TRP A 13 67.21 -17.65 -37.45
CA TRP A 13 67.47 -18.16 -36.09
C TRP A 13 67.66 -17.09 -35.00
N ILE A 14 67.32 -15.80 -35.24
CA ILE A 14 67.39 -14.77 -34.18
C ILE A 14 66.02 -14.15 -33.83
N ASP A 15 64.99 -14.30 -34.66
CA ASP A 15 63.67 -13.68 -34.39
C ASP A 15 62.65 -14.61 -33.71
N ARG A 16 63.11 -15.55 -32.86
CA ARG A 16 62.20 -16.47 -32.14
C ARG A 16 62.41 -16.56 -30.63
N ILE A 17 63.26 -15.73 -30.03
CA ILE A 17 63.52 -15.74 -28.57
C ILE A 17 63.19 -14.40 -27.87
N VAL A 18 62.59 -13.42 -28.57
CA VAL A 18 62.16 -12.14 -27.94
C VAL A 18 60.63 -12.03 -27.79
N LEU A 19 59.86 -13.01 -28.28
CA LEU A 19 58.39 -13.03 -28.16
C LEU A 19 57.88 -14.04 -27.10
N ALA A 20 58.55 -14.12 -25.96
CA ALA A 20 58.15 -15.00 -24.85
C ALA A 20 58.25 -14.35 -23.45
N THR A 21 58.38 -13.02 -23.35
CA THR A 21 58.52 -12.34 -22.06
C THR A 21 57.79 -10.99 -22.01
N VAL A 22 56.51 -10.94 -22.39
CA VAL A 22 55.60 -9.79 -22.10
C VAL A 22 54.23 -10.24 -21.57
N CYS A 23 54.10 -11.47 -21.06
CA CYS A 23 52.82 -11.98 -20.52
C CYS A 23 52.79 -12.20 -18.99
N ALA A 24 53.68 -11.61 -18.20
CA ALA A 24 53.68 -11.86 -16.75
C ALA A 24 54.11 -10.68 -15.88
N ILE A 25 53.37 -9.57 -15.92
CA ILE A 25 53.19 -8.67 -14.76
C ILE A 25 51.72 -8.22 -14.76
N ALA A 26 50.83 -9.15 -14.45
CA ALA A 26 49.44 -8.87 -14.11
C ALA A 26 49.15 -9.55 -12.77
N LEU A 27 49.77 -9.05 -11.69
CA LEU A 27 49.49 -9.51 -10.33
C LEU A 27 49.74 -8.38 -9.33
N ALA A 28 48.67 -8.09 -8.58
CA ALA A 28 48.65 -7.51 -7.24
C ALA A 28 48.96 -6.01 -7.09
N VAL A 29 48.06 -5.15 -7.57
CA VAL A 29 47.60 -4.05 -6.71
C VAL A 29 46.30 -4.52 -6.07
N GLY A 30 46.44 -5.23 -4.95
CA GLY A 30 45.35 -5.47 -4.02
C GLY A 30 44.94 -4.15 -3.38
N GLY A 31 44.12 -3.36 -4.08
CA GLY A 31 43.31 -2.35 -3.41
C GLY A 31 42.42 -3.06 -2.39
N PRO A 32 42.05 -2.42 -1.27
CA PRO A 32 41.14 -3.01 -0.31
C PRO A 32 39.90 -3.45 -1.07
N SER A 33 39.67 -4.77 -1.10
CA SER A 33 38.41 -5.35 -1.55
C SER A 33 37.34 -4.81 -0.61
N VAL A 34 36.69 -3.72 -1.01
CA VAL A 34 35.49 -3.25 -0.32
C VAL A 34 34.55 -4.45 -0.34
N PRO A 35 34.14 -4.99 0.82
CA PRO A 35 33.21 -6.10 0.82
C PRO A 35 32.00 -5.66 0.00
N ALA A 36 31.72 -6.39 -1.09
CA ALA A 36 30.47 -6.22 -1.81
C ALA A 36 29.38 -6.66 -0.85
N PHE A 37 28.76 -5.71 -0.15
CA PHE A 37 27.57 -5.99 0.64
C PHE A 37 26.55 -6.57 -0.34
N ALA A 38 26.08 -7.79 -0.06
CA ALA A 38 24.99 -8.38 -0.83
C ALA A 38 23.82 -7.39 -0.77
N GLN A 39 23.49 -6.80 -1.93
CA GLN A 39 22.41 -5.83 -2.03
C GLN A 39 21.09 -6.58 -1.85
N ALA A 40 20.43 -6.39 -0.72
CA ALA A 40 19.08 -6.89 -0.53
C ALA A 40 18.12 -5.99 -1.33
N GLN A 41 17.38 -6.58 -2.26
CA GLN A 41 16.34 -5.87 -2.99
C GLN A 41 14.98 -6.49 -2.65
N TRP A 42 14.16 -5.75 -1.92
CA TRP A 42 12.82 -6.19 -1.54
C TRP A 42 11.81 -5.85 -2.63
N LYS A 43 11.13 -6.86 -3.16
CA LYS A 43 9.99 -6.66 -4.06
C LYS A 43 8.76 -6.28 -3.26
N MET A 44 8.36 -5.01 -3.34
CA MET A 44 7.24 -4.47 -2.58
C MET A 44 6.05 -4.19 -3.49
N ALA A 45 4.82 -4.46 -3.03
CA ALA A 45 3.62 -4.24 -3.83
C ALA A 45 2.62 -3.30 -3.16
N THR A 46 1.85 -2.59 -3.98
CA THR A 46 0.58 -1.95 -3.59
C THR A 46 -0.40 -2.03 -4.76
N GLU A 47 -1.70 -2.15 -4.48
CA GLU A 47 -2.74 -2.13 -5.53
C GLU A 47 -3.05 -0.71 -6.04
N TYR A 48 -2.39 0.29 -5.47
CA TYR A 48 -2.67 1.70 -5.66
C TYR A 48 -1.60 2.44 -6.50
N PRO A 49 -1.96 3.56 -7.15
CA PRO A 49 -1.01 4.37 -7.91
C PRO A 49 0.06 5.01 -7.03
N GLU A 50 1.27 5.18 -7.57
CA GLU A 50 2.41 5.80 -6.87
C GLU A 50 2.09 7.19 -6.29
N ARG A 51 1.16 7.93 -6.91
CA ARG A 51 0.81 9.31 -6.52
C ARG A 51 -0.33 9.42 -5.49
N ASN A 52 -0.91 8.30 -5.07
CA ASN A 52 -1.89 8.30 -3.98
C ASN A 52 -1.19 8.07 -2.63
N ILE A 53 -1.92 8.16 -1.51
CA ILE A 53 -1.29 8.15 -0.19
C ILE A 53 -0.47 6.87 0.09
N SER A 54 -1.02 5.68 -0.22
CA SER A 54 -0.31 4.39 -0.11
C SER A 54 0.94 4.33 -1.01
N GLY A 55 0.81 4.74 -2.27
CA GLY A 55 1.93 4.79 -3.21
C GLY A 55 3.05 5.73 -2.75
N ILE A 56 2.70 6.92 -2.26
CA ILE A 56 3.65 7.90 -1.72
C ILE A 56 4.36 7.33 -0.49
N GLY A 57 3.65 6.62 0.38
CA GLY A 57 4.23 5.94 1.54
C GLY A 57 5.28 4.92 1.11
N LEU A 58 4.94 4.04 0.18
CA LEU A 58 5.85 2.98 -0.28
C LEU A 58 7.08 3.52 -1.04
N ALA A 59 6.89 4.57 -1.85
CA ALA A 59 7.99 5.28 -2.51
C ALA A 59 8.90 6.00 -1.49
N THR A 60 8.31 6.63 -0.47
CA THR A 60 9.05 7.32 0.60
C THR A 60 9.88 6.34 1.40
N PHE A 61 9.31 5.20 1.79
CA PHE A 61 10.03 4.15 2.50
C PHE A 61 11.22 3.63 1.68
N GLY A 62 11.01 3.29 0.40
CA GLY A 62 12.06 2.82 -0.48
C GLY A 62 13.23 3.80 -0.60
N ARG A 63 12.93 5.10 -0.75
CA ARG A 63 13.93 6.18 -0.79
C ARG A 63 14.69 6.33 0.52
N LEU A 64 13.98 6.38 1.66
CA LEU A 64 14.61 6.54 2.98
C LEU A 64 15.48 5.33 3.32
N LEU A 65 15.00 4.12 3.03
CA LEU A 65 15.73 2.87 3.23
C LEU A 65 17.01 2.81 2.39
N SER A 66 16.91 3.13 1.10
CA SER A 66 18.08 3.15 0.22
C SER A 66 19.10 4.19 0.68
N SER A 67 18.65 5.37 1.12
CA SER A 67 19.55 6.43 1.59
C SER A 67 20.24 6.06 2.91
N SER A 68 19.49 5.58 3.89
CA SER A 68 20.04 5.27 5.23
C SER A 68 20.98 4.07 5.22
N THR A 69 20.80 3.15 4.28
CA THR A 69 21.61 1.93 4.12
C THR A 69 22.68 2.05 3.03
N GLN A 70 22.85 3.23 2.42
CA GLN A 70 23.77 3.49 1.31
C GLN A 70 23.59 2.48 0.15
N GLY A 71 22.34 2.12 -0.13
CA GLY A 71 21.97 1.19 -1.19
C GLY A 71 22.16 -0.29 -0.85
N SER A 72 22.64 -0.65 0.35
CA SER A 72 22.76 -2.07 0.72
C SER A 72 21.40 -2.75 0.91
N VAL A 73 20.33 -1.99 1.19
CA VAL A 73 18.94 -2.45 1.09
C VAL A 73 18.14 -1.48 0.22
N THR A 74 17.44 -2.02 -0.76
CA THR A 74 16.62 -1.26 -1.72
C THR A 74 15.24 -1.89 -1.88
N THR A 75 14.28 -1.15 -2.41
CA THR A 75 12.98 -1.71 -2.78
C THR A 75 12.77 -1.64 -4.30
N SER A 76 12.12 -2.67 -4.84
CA SER A 76 11.52 -2.67 -6.18
C SER A 76 10.01 -2.60 -6.00
N ASN A 77 9.45 -1.40 -6.11
CA ASN A 77 8.04 -1.15 -5.87
C ASN A 77 7.21 -1.44 -7.12
N ALA A 78 6.16 -2.24 -6.98
CA ALA A 78 5.13 -2.47 -7.98
C ALA A 78 3.85 -1.74 -7.57
N PHE A 79 3.51 -0.70 -8.31
CA PHE A 79 2.32 0.13 -8.09
C PHE A 79 1.16 -0.31 -8.98
N ASP A 80 -0.01 0.30 -8.82
CA ASP A 80 -1.17 0.14 -9.72
C ASP A 80 -1.60 -1.32 -9.92
N ASN A 81 -1.35 -2.16 -8.93
CA ASN A 81 -1.60 -3.60 -9.00
C ASN A 81 -0.90 -4.26 -10.22
N GLN A 82 0.30 -3.81 -10.59
CA GLN A 82 1.11 -4.36 -11.68
C GLN A 82 1.34 -5.87 -11.55
N LEU A 83 1.42 -6.38 -10.31
CA LEU A 83 1.65 -7.79 -10.01
C LEU A 83 0.37 -8.63 -9.90
N LYS A 84 -0.82 -8.03 -10.12
CA LYS A 84 -2.12 -8.72 -9.96
C LYS A 84 -2.26 -9.34 -8.56
N ILE A 85 -1.92 -8.55 -7.54
CA ILE A 85 -2.06 -8.88 -6.12
C ILE A 85 -2.94 -7.78 -5.50
N SER A 86 -4.18 -8.13 -5.17
CA SER A 86 -5.06 -7.22 -4.42
C SER A 86 -4.63 -7.09 -2.96
N SER A 87 -5.12 -6.05 -2.26
CA SER A 87 -4.85 -5.88 -0.82
C SER A 87 -5.18 -7.14 -0.02
N GLY A 88 -6.35 -7.76 -0.26
CA GLY A 88 -6.79 -8.98 0.42
C GLY A 88 -5.91 -10.21 0.19
N GLU A 89 -5.12 -10.24 -0.89
CA GLU A 89 -4.22 -11.36 -1.22
C GLU A 89 -2.77 -11.11 -0.80
N MET A 90 -2.43 -9.89 -0.38
CA MET A 90 -1.04 -9.44 -0.28
C MET A 90 -0.26 -10.18 0.81
N LEU A 91 -0.89 -10.49 1.96
CA LEU A 91 -0.25 -11.29 3.01
C LEU A 91 0.10 -12.69 2.49
N ARG A 92 -0.83 -13.35 1.80
CA ARG A 92 -0.62 -14.66 1.21
C ARG A 92 0.46 -14.63 0.12
N ALA A 93 0.46 -13.62 -0.75
CA ALA A 93 1.48 -13.47 -1.78
C ALA A 93 2.89 -13.33 -1.19
N ALA A 94 3.02 -12.67 -0.03
CA ALA A 94 4.27 -12.63 0.71
C ALA A 94 4.63 -14.00 1.31
N GLN A 95 3.69 -14.71 1.93
CA GLN A 95 3.93 -16.07 2.44
C GLN A 95 4.35 -17.07 1.33
N GLU A 96 3.84 -16.87 0.11
CA GLU A 96 4.19 -17.62 -1.10
C GLU A 96 5.50 -17.12 -1.76
N HIS A 97 6.23 -16.20 -1.12
CA HIS A 97 7.47 -15.60 -1.64
C HIS A 97 7.34 -14.90 -3.02
N ARG A 98 6.12 -14.51 -3.43
CA ARG A 98 5.90 -13.78 -4.69
C ARG A 98 6.32 -12.31 -4.60
N ILE A 99 6.35 -11.78 -3.38
CA ILE A 99 6.79 -10.44 -2.98
C ILE A 99 7.50 -10.56 -1.61
N ASP A 100 8.39 -9.62 -1.30
CA ASP A 100 9.02 -9.52 0.02
C ASP A 100 8.12 -8.79 1.02
N GLY A 101 7.25 -7.91 0.54
CA GLY A 101 6.38 -7.11 1.37
C GLY A 101 5.45 -6.24 0.53
N GLY A 102 4.77 -5.31 1.16
CA GLY A 102 3.87 -4.40 0.47
C GLY A 102 3.09 -3.51 1.42
N ASP A 103 2.30 -2.61 0.84
CA ASP A 103 1.31 -1.76 1.52
C ASP A 103 -0.09 -2.23 1.11
N ALA A 104 -0.80 -2.83 2.06
CA ALA A 104 -2.14 -3.38 1.87
C ALA A 104 -3.18 -2.56 2.62
N PHE A 105 -4.34 -2.32 1.99
CA PHE A 105 -5.48 -1.74 2.68
C PHE A 105 -5.99 -2.70 3.76
N ALA A 106 -6.01 -2.26 5.02
CA ALA A 106 -6.22 -3.15 6.16
C ALA A 106 -7.61 -3.79 6.16
N GLY A 107 -8.68 -3.04 5.81
CA GLY A 107 -10.04 -3.60 5.82
C GLY A 107 -10.18 -4.86 4.95
N SER A 108 -9.47 -4.94 3.82
CA SER A 108 -9.48 -6.11 2.94
C SER A 108 -8.78 -7.35 3.56
N LEU A 109 -8.04 -7.16 4.65
CA LEU A 109 -7.36 -8.22 5.40
C LEU A 109 -8.21 -8.78 6.56
N GLU A 110 -9.44 -8.30 6.78
CA GLU A 110 -10.32 -8.74 7.89
C GLU A 110 -10.48 -10.27 7.93
N SER A 111 -10.55 -10.91 6.76
CA SER A 111 -10.66 -12.37 6.64
C SER A 111 -9.43 -13.13 7.16
N SER A 112 -8.26 -12.49 7.16
CA SER A 112 -7.05 -13.03 7.78
C SER A 112 -7.10 -12.84 9.29
N ASP A 113 -7.37 -11.63 9.76
CA ASP A 113 -7.54 -11.36 11.18
C ASP A 113 -8.55 -10.23 11.36
N PRO A 114 -9.61 -10.42 12.18
CA PRO A 114 -10.67 -9.42 12.32
C PRO A 114 -10.15 -8.08 12.84
N ILE A 115 -8.99 -8.04 13.51
CA ILE A 115 -8.39 -6.76 13.94
C ILE A 115 -8.20 -5.77 12.79
N PHE A 116 -7.91 -6.25 11.58
CA PHE A 116 -7.65 -5.37 10.43
C PHE A 116 -8.89 -4.59 9.97
N GLY A 117 -10.09 -5.01 10.38
CA GLY A 117 -11.34 -4.29 10.16
C GLY A 117 -11.59 -3.12 11.13
N LEU A 118 -10.78 -2.94 12.18
CA LEU A 118 -11.02 -1.91 13.22
C LEU A 118 -11.13 -0.49 12.63
N SER A 119 -10.18 -0.13 11.77
CA SER A 119 -10.10 1.24 11.21
C SER A 119 -11.20 1.57 10.20
N SER A 120 -11.88 0.55 9.67
CA SER A 120 -12.96 0.70 8.69
C SER A 120 -14.36 0.58 9.30
N LEU A 121 -14.47 0.42 10.62
CA LEU A 121 -15.76 0.44 11.30
C LEU A 121 -16.47 1.79 11.06
N PRO A 122 -17.75 1.77 10.68
CA PRO A 122 -18.48 2.95 10.28
C PRO A 122 -18.66 3.93 11.44
N PHE A 123 -18.30 5.18 11.21
CA PHE A 123 -18.50 6.33 12.08
C PHE A 123 -17.82 6.23 13.45
N VAL A 124 -16.84 5.34 13.62
CA VAL A 124 -16.06 5.20 14.87
C VAL A 124 -14.95 6.24 14.95
N VAL A 125 -14.16 6.35 13.88
CA VAL A 125 -13.03 7.28 13.77
C VAL A 125 -13.38 8.40 12.81
N GLN A 126 -13.59 9.61 13.33
CA GLN A 126 -14.11 10.75 12.58
C GLN A 126 -13.10 11.91 12.40
N SER A 127 -11.88 11.79 12.93
CA SER A 127 -10.82 12.80 12.78
C SER A 127 -9.42 12.16 12.68
N VAL A 128 -8.48 12.90 12.09
CA VAL A 128 -7.07 12.45 11.93
C VAL A 128 -6.43 12.18 13.30
N ASP A 129 -6.71 13.01 14.30
CA ASP A 129 -6.13 12.83 15.64
C ASP A 129 -6.65 11.57 16.33
N VAL A 130 -7.95 11.28 16.21
CA VAL A 130 -8.50 10.01 16.72
C VAL A 130 -7.90 8.84 15.94
N ALA A 131 -7.77 8.94 14.61
CA ALA A 131 -7.18 7.89 13.78
C ALA A 131 -5.75 7.55 14.20
N LYS A 132 -4.92 8.57 14.49
CA LYS A 132 -3.54 8.40 14.98
C LYS A 132 -3.51 7.64 16.30
N VAL A 133 -4.36 8.01 17.25
CA VAL A 133 -4.38 7.35 18.57
C VAL A 133 -4.92 5.92 18.46
N VAL A 134 -5.97 5.68 17.67
CA VAL A 134 -6.48 4.32 17.41
C VAL A 134 -5.41 3.46 16.76
N ALA A 135 -4.73 3.95 15.72
CA ALA A 135 -3.64 3.23 15.06
C ALA A 135 -2.51 2.89 16.04
N ALA A 136 -2.08 3.84 16.88
CA ALA A 136 -1.05 3.62 17.88
C ALA A 136 -1.46 2.58 18.93
N ARG A 137 -2.71 2.64 19.44
CA ARG A 137 -3.23 1.66 20.40
C ARG A 137 -3.40 0.26 19.80
N ALA A 138 -3.78 0.19 18.52
CA ALA A 138 -4.01 -1.08 17.82
C ALA A 138 -2.72 -1.70 17.24
N ARG A 139 -1.62 -0.94 17.16
CA ARG A 139 -0.33 -1.41 16.60
C ARG A 139 0.12 -2.77 17.16
N PRO A 140 0.13 -3.03 18.49
CA PRO A 140 0.55 -4.34 19.00
C PRO A 140 -0.34 -5.50 18.51
N LEU A 141 -1.62 -5.23 18.25
CA LEU A 141 -2.56 -6.23 17.73
C LEU A 141 -2.30 -6.49 16.24
N TYR A 142 -2.04 -5.45 15.45
CA TYR A 142 -1.62 -5.60 14.05
C TYR A 142 -0.29 -6.35 13.93
N GLU A 143 0.69 -6.02 14.77
CA GLU A 143 1.98 -6.71 14.83
C GLU A 143 1.82 -8.19 15.18
N ARG A 144 0.96 -8.52 16.14
CA ARG A 144 0.65 -9.91 16.52
C ARG A 144 0.01 -10.67 15.35
N ALA A 145 -0.97 -10.07 14.68
CA ALA A 145 -1.66 -10.66 13.54
C ALA A 145 -0.73 -10.90 12.33
N LEU A 146 0.21 -9.98 12.07
CA LEU A 146 1.24 -10.15 11.04
C LEU A 146 2.30 -11.17 11.44
N ALA A 147 2.77 -11.14 12.69
CA ALA A 147 3.80 -12.05 13.19
C ALA A 147 3.35 -13.52 13.15
N ALA A 148 2.07 -13.79 13.44
CA ALA A 148 1.47 -15.12 13.29
C ALA A 148 1.56 -15.70 11.86
N ARG A 149 1.87 -14.84 10.87
CA ARG A 149 2.01 -15.19 9.45
C ARG A 149 3.45 -15.10 8.95
N GLY A 150 4.42 -14.89 9.84
CA GLY A 150 5.81 -14.68 9.47
C GLY A 150 6.04 -13.34 8.79
N LEU A 151 5.26 -12.31 9.14
CA LEU A 151 5.38 -10.95 8.60
C LEU A 151 5.71 -9.96 9.73
N LYS A 152 6.41 -8.88 9.40
CA LYS A 152 6.74 -7.77 10.29
C LYS A 152 6.07 -6.50 9.78
N LEU A 153 5.38 -5.80 10.68
CA LEU A 153 4.88 -4.44 10.43
C LEU A 153 6.06 -3.48 10.22
N LEU A 154 5.99 -2.68 9.16
CA LEU A 154 6.90 -1.57 8.92
C LEU A 154 6.25 -0.28 9.41
N TYR A 155 5.18 0.17 8.75
CA TYR A 155 4.49 1.41 9.04
C TYR A 155 2.98 1.30 8.75
N ILE A 156 2.23 2.26 9.27
CA ILE A 156 0.79 2.43 9.09
C ILE A 156 0.56 3.74 8.32
N THR A 157 -0.31 3.68 7.31
CA THR A 157 -0.75 4.85 6.56
C THR A 157 -2.22 5.09 6.87
N VAL A 158 -2.57 6.25 7.43
CA VAL A 158 -3.98 6.65 7.60
C VAL A 158 -4.48 7.25 6.28
N TRP A 159 -5.67 6.87 5.83
CA TRP A 159 -6.29 7.43 4.63
C TRP A 159 -7.19 8.62 4.98
N PRO A 160 -7.44 9.54 4.02
CA PRO A 160 -8.49 10.53 4.17
C PRO A 160 -9.86 9.87 4.37
N ALA A 161 -10.77 10.62 4.97
CA ALA A 161 -12.12 10.15 5.26
C ALA A 161 -12.83 9.55 4.04
N THR A 162 -13.52 8.44 4.27
CA THR A 162 -14.28 7.71 3.26
C THR A 162 -15.59 8.43 2.94
N GLY A 163 -15.91 8.54 1.65
CA GLY A 163 -17.21 8.94 1.14
C GLY A 163 -17.76 7.93 0.13
N ILE A 164 -18.86 8.28 -0.53
CA ILE A 164 -19.43 7.49 -1.62
C ILE A 164 -19.22 8.26 -2.92
N TRP A 165 -18.51 7.65 -3.87
CA TRP A 165 -18.50 8.08 -5.26
C TRP A 165 -19.67 7.43 -5.97
N SER A 166 -20.44 8.19 -6.76
CA SER A 166 -21.63 7.68 -7.46
C SER A 166 -21.86 8.35 -8.80
N ASP A 167 -22.61 7.67 -9.67
CA ASP A 167 -23.07 8.19 -10.96
C ASP A 167 -24.19 9.23 -10.81
N GLN A 168 -25.03 9.10 -9.78
CA GLN A 168 -26.13 9.98 -9.42
C GLN A 168 -25.93 10.59 -8.01
N PRO A 169 -26.51 11.77 -7.73
CA PRO A 169 -26.48 12.35 -6.39
C PRO A 169 -27.22 11.48 -5.36
N ILE A 170 -26.74 11.48 -4.12
CA ILE A 170 -27.41 10.82 -2.98
C ILE A 170 -27.90 11.93 -2.05
N LYS A 171 -29.22 12.19 -2.04
CA LYS A 171 -29.86 13.28 -1.28
C LYS A 171 -30.67 12.77 -0.09
N THR A 172 -31.28 11.59 -0.22
CA THR A 172 -32.13 10.99 0.80
C THR A 172 -31.73 9.54 1.10
N PRO A 173 -32.19 8.95 2.22
CA PRO A 173 -31.98 7.54 2.50
C PRO A 173 -32.51 6.60 1.42
N GLU A 174 -33.57 6.99 0.70
CA GLU A 174 -34.14 6.21 -0.39
C GLU A 174 -33.16 6.04 -1.54
N ASP A 175 -32.33 7.05 -1.81
CA ASP A 175 -31.31 7.00 -2.86
C ASP A 175 -30.24 5.92 -2.58
N LEU A 176 -30.03 5.52 -1.32
CA LEU A 176 -29.12 4.41 -1.00
C LEU A 176 -29.58 3.09 -1.65
N ARG A 177 -30.88 2.90 -1.85
CA ARG A 177 -31.43 1.67 -2.46
C ARG A 177 -31.16 1.56 -3.95
N THR A 178 -30.82 2.66 -4.60
CA THR A 178 -30.48 2.68 -6.04
C THR A 178 -29.00 2.32 -6.28
N LEU A 179 -28.20 2.23 -5.20
CA LEU A 179 -26.78 1.97 -5.30
C LEU A 179 -26.50 0.48 -5.51
N ALA A 180 -25.80 0.18 -6.59
CA ALA A 180 -24.95 -0.98 -6.78
C ALA A 180 -23.51 -0.56 -6.44
N VAL A 181 -23.12 -0.74 -5.19
CA VAL A 181 -21.93 -0.12 -4.59
C VAL A 181 -20.85 -1.15 -4.26
N ARG A 182 -19.62 -0.87 -4.66
CA ARG A 182 -18.45 -1.58 -4.14
C ARG A 182 -18.07 -1.06 -2.75
N ALA A 183 -17.96 -1.96 -1.79
CA ALA A 183 -17.27 -1.75 -0.53
C ALA A 183 -15.80 -2.21 -0.62
N TYR A 184 -14.92 -1.65 0.21
CA TYR A 184 -13.52 -2.07 0.30
C TYR A 184 -13.27 -3.26 1.25
N ASP A 185 -14.29 -3.65 2.02
CA ASP A 185 -14.28 -4.82 2.92
C ASP A 185 -15.70 -5.35 3.14
N ASN A 186 -15.78 -6.53 3.77
CA ASN A 186 -17.06 -7.22 4.00
C ASN A 186 -17.92 -6.49 5.03
N ASN A 187 -17.31 -6.00 6.12
CA ASN A 187 -18.04 -5.24 7.13
C ASN A 187 -18.78 -4.03 6.50
N SER A 188 -18.14 -3.28 5.63
CA SER A 188 -18.74 -2.12 4.98
C SER A 188 -19.78 -2.51 3.93
N ALA A 189 -19.62 -3.65 3.26
CA ALA A 189 -20.67 -4.21 2.41
C ALA A 189 -21.92 -4.52 3.25
N ASP A 190 -21.77 -5.10 4.44
CA ASP A 190 -22.88 -5.43 5.34
C ASP A 190 -23.61 -4.18 5.83
N VAL A 191 -22.88 -3.09 6.12
CA VAL A 191 -23.46 -1.79 6.49
C VAL A 191 -24.30 -1.23 5.34
N LEU A 192 -23.75 -1.20 4.13
CA LEU A 192 -24.45 -0.67 2.95
C LEU A 192 -25.68 -1.52 2.60
N ARG A 193 -25.59 -2.86 2.69
CA ARG A 193 -26.75 -3.76 2.55
C ARG A 193 -27.81 -3.52 3.61
N SER A 194 -27.40 -3.31 4.86
CA SER A 194 -28.31 -2.99 5.97
C SER A 194 -28.98 -1.62 5.79
N ALA A 195 -28.37 -0.70 5.04
CA ALA A 195 -28.95 0.56 4.61
C ALA A 195 -29.84 0.45 3.35
N GLY A 196 -29.93 -0.74 2.75
CA GLY A 196 -30.79 -1.04 1.61
C GLY A 196 -30.12 -1.00 0.24
N ALA A 197 -28.81 -0.73 0.16
CA ALA A 197 -28.05 -0.77 -1.08
C ALA A 197 -27.78 -2.21 -1.54
N THR A 198 -27.55 -2.39 -2.84
CA THR A 198 -26.89 -3.60 -3.35
C THR A 198 -25.38 -3.42 -3.19
N ALA A 199 -24.76 -4.10 -2.23
CA ALA A 199 -23.34 -3.91 -1.94
C ALA A 199 -22.57 -5.22 -1.87
N GLU A 200 -21.34 -5.19 -2.39
CA GLU A 200 -20.39 -6.29 -2.32
C GLU A 200 -18.96 -5.77 -2.08
N TYR A 201 -18.14 -6.57 -1.40
CA TYR A 201 -16.71 -6.36 -1.38
C TYR A 201 -16.10 -6.79 -2.71
N LEU A 202 -15.27 -5.92 -3.31
CA LEU A 202 -14.43 -6.28 -4.46
C LEU A 202 -13.04 -5.65 -4.36
N PRO A 203 -12.01 -6.31 -4.91
CA PRO A 203 -10.74 -5.66 -5.23
C PRO A 203 -10.96 -4.41 -6.08
N PHE A 204 -10.15 -3.36 -5.88
CA PHE A 204 -10.44 -2.06 -6.46
C PHE A 204 -10.38 -2.07 -8.01
N ASN A 205 -9.50 -2.87 -8.60
CA ASN A 205 -9.42 -3.04 -10.06
C ASN A 205 -10.68 -3.67 -10.65
N GLU A 206 -11.26 -4.66 -9.97
CA GLU A 206 -12.51 -5.30 -10.40
C GLU A 206 -13.68 -4.34 -10.27
N ALA A 207 -13.70 -3.53 -9.21
CA ALA A 207 -14.70 -2.48 -9.03
C ALA A 207 -14.73 -1.50 -10.21
N ILE A 208 -13.55 -1.04 -10.64
CA ILE A 208 -13.42 -0.11 -11.77
C ILE A 208 -13.86 -0.75 -13.08
N ALA A 209 -13.54 -2.03 -13.30
CA ALA A 209 -14.04 -2.75 -14.47
C ALA A 209 -15.58 -2.84 -14.46
N LYS A 210 -16.18 -3.19 -13.31
CA LYS A 210 -17.64 -3.26 -13.17
C LYS A 210 -18.34 -1.90 -13.31
N VAL A 211 -17.71 -0.80 -12.90
CA VAL A 211 -18.23 0.56 -13.13
C VAL A 211 -18.28 0.87 -14.62
N LYS A 212 -17.21 0.58 -15.37
CA LYS A 212 -17.17 0.75 -16.83
C LYS A 212 -18.17 -0.13 -17.59
N GLU A 213 -18.50 -1.28 -17.02
CA GLU A 213 -19.53 -2.18 -17.53
C GLU A 213 -20.95 -1.80 -17.05
N HIS A 214 -21.10 -0.71 -16.31
CA HIS A 214 -22.36 -0.26 -15.69
C HIS A 214 -23.02 -1.29 -14.76
N LYS A 215 -22.24 -2.24 -14.23
CA LYS A 215 -22.69 -3.22 -13.23
C LYS A 215 -22.62 -2.67 -11.80
N LEU A 216 -21.76 -1.68 -11.58
CA LEU A 216 -21.71 -0.88 -10.37
C LEU A 216 -21.91 0.58 -10.76
N ASN A 217 -22.61 1.31 -9.91
CA ASN A 217 -22.84 2.75 -10.07
C ASN A 217 -22.29 3.57 -8.90
N ALA A 218 -21.65 2.92 -7.93
CA ALA A 218 -21.01 3.58 -6.82
C ALA A 218 -19.80 2.82 -6.26
N ILE A 219 -18.89 3.56 -5.64
CA ILE A 219 -17.72 3.03 -4.92
C ILE A 219 -17.58 3.75 -3.57
N LEU A 220 -17.55 2.98 -2.49
CA LEU A 220 -17.15 3.47 -1.17
C LEU A 220 -15.61 3.62 -1.13
N THR A 221 -15.13 4.85 -1.13
CA THR A 221 -13.70 5.19 -1.05
C THR A 221 -13.50 6.65 -0.66
N SER A 222 -12.31 7.01 -0.19
CA SER A 222 -11.93 8.41 0.03
C SER A 222 -11.78 9.19 -1.29
N GLY A 223 -11.74 10.52 -1.20
CA GLY A 223 -11.39 11.39 -2.32
C GLY A 223 -10.01 11.06 -2.91
N ASP A 224 -9.05 10.63 -2.07
CA ASP A 224 -7.71 10.23 -2.51
C ASP A 224 -7.70 8.96 -3.35
N GLY A 225 -8.39 7.91 -2.86
CA GLY A 225 -8.51 6.65 -3.58
C GLY A 225 -9.22 6.84 -4.92
N GLY A 226 -10.31 7.60 -4.93
CA GLY A 226 -11.05 7.90 -6.16
C GLY A 226 -10.26 8.77 -7.14
N ALA A 227 -9.58 9.79 -6.65
CA ALA A 227 -8.75 10.67 -7.48
C ALA A 227 -7.50 9.99 -8.04
N GLY A 228 -6.90 9.09 -7.27
CA GLY A 228 -5.79 8.25 -7.73
C GLY A 228 -6.19 7.38 -8.93
N ARG A 229 -7.46 6.93 -8.97
CA ARG A 229 -8.00 6.05 -10.02
C ARG A 229 -8.84 6.74 -11.07
N LYS A 230 -8.93 8.08 -11.03
CA LYS A 230 -9.73 8.88 -11.96
C LYS A 230 -11.19 8.43 -12.02
N LEU A 231 -11.80 8.13 -10.87
CA LEU A 231 -13.20 7.70 -10.83
C LEU A 231 -14.16 8.73 -11.44
N TRP A 232 -13.76 10.00 -11.55
CA TRP A 232 -14.52 11.05 -12.22
C TRP A 232 -14.78 10.81 -13.71
N ASP A 233 -14.09 9.86 -14.34
CA ASP A 233 -14.38 9.49 -15.73
C ASP A 233 -15.76 8.80 -15.86
N ASP A 234 -16.25 8.18 -14.78
CA ASP A 234 -17.49 7.39 -14.75
C ASP A 234 -18.46 7.79 -13.61
N LEU A 235 -17.94 8.27 -12.47
CA LEU A 235 -18.67 8.62 -11.24
C LEU A 235 -18.54 10.12 -10.94
N HIS A 236 -19.56 10.89 -11.28
CA HIS A 236 -19.53 12.35 -11.29
C HIS A 236 -19.95 13.00 -9.96
N HIS A 237 -20.34 12.21 -8.96
CA HIS A 237 -20.76 12.70 -7.64
C HIS A 237 -19.89 12.11 -6.54
N PHE A 238 -19.64 12.92 -5.51
CA PHE A 238 -19.02 12.47 -4.27
C PHE A 238 -19.80 12.98 -3.06
N THR A 239 -20.28 12.05 -2.23
CA THR A 239 -20.94 12.36 -0.95
C THR A 239 -19.97 12.07 0.21
N PRO A 240 -19.36 13.11 0.82
CA PRO A 240 -18.40 13.00 1.92
C PRO A 240 -19.07 12.64 3.25
N ILE A 241 -19.54 11.40 3.39
CA ILE A 241 -20.27 10.92 4.57
C ILE A 241 -19.39 10.74 5.84
N ASN A 242 -18.08 10.97 5.75
CA ASN A 242 -17.11 10.72 6.81
C ASN A 242 -17.28 9.33 7.45
N TYR A 243 -17.39 8.31 6.57
CA TYR A 243 -17.76 6.96 6.96
C TYR A 243 -16.71 6.31 7.86
N ALA A 244 -15.44 6.43 7.53
CA ALA A 244 -14.32 5.96 8.34
C ALA A 244 -13.04 6.65 7.89
N MET A 245 -12.01 6.63 8.73
CA MET A 245 -10.63 6.96 8.38
C MET A 245 -9.78 5.68 8.41
N PRO A 246 -9.85 4.86 7.34
CA PRO A 246 -9.22 3.56 7.33
C PRO A 246 -7.70 3.67 7.26
N ILE A 247 -7.01 2.55 7.48
CA ILE A 247 -5.55 2.47 7.35
C ILE A 247 -5.12 1.50 6.24
N SER A 248 -3.94 1.75 5.69
CA SER A 248 -3.10 0.71 5.11
C SER A 248 -2.03 0.27 6.11
N ILE A 249 -1.59 -0.96 5.96
CA ILE A 249 -0.53 -1.58 6.75
C ILE A 249 0.57 -2.00 5.79
N ALA A 250 1.75 -1.40 5.93
CA ALA A 250 2.94 -1.78 5.22
C ALA A 250 3.73 -2.81 6.00
N PHE A 251 4.12 -3.89 5.36
CA PHE A 251 4.79 -5.02 6.01
C PHE A 251 5.88 -5.61 5.11
N VAL A 252 6.75 -6.40 5.73
CA VAL A 252 7.75 -7.23 5.06
C VAL A 252 7.74 -8.63 5.65
N ARG A 253 8.17 -9.61 4.88
CA ARG A 253 8.46 -10.96 5.34
C ARG A 253 9.50 -10.91 6.46
N ARG A 254 9.22 -11.66 7.53
CA ARG A 254 10.02 -11.65 8.76
C ARG A 254 11.42 -12.21 8.51
N ASP A 255 11.55 -13.27 7.74
CA ASP A 255 12.84 -13.85 7.34
C ASP A 255 13.66 -12.90 6.45
N SER A 256 13.03 -12.16 5.51
CA SER A 256 13.71 -11.12 4.72
C SER A 256 14.26 -9.99 5.61
N PHE A 257 13.57 -9.64 6.70
CA PHE A 257 14.08 -8.68 7.70
C PHE A 257 15.14 -9.28 8.61
N ASP A 258 14.93 -10.50 9.11
CA ASP A 258 15.79 -11.17 10.08
C ASP A 258 17.16 -11.57 9.47
N ALA A 259 17.24 -11.72 8.13
CA ALA A 259 18.48 -11.93 7.39
C ALA A 259 19.43 -10.71 7.38
N LEU A 260 18.93 -9.52 7.73
CA LEU A 260 19.73 -8.30 7.79
C LEU A 260 20.58 -8.23 9.06
N SER A 261 21.70 -7.49 9.00
CA SER A 261 22.47 -7.16 10.22
C SER A 261 21.63 -6.34 11.20
N LYS A 262 21.96 -6.36 12.51
CA LYS A 262 21.25 -5.55 13.51
C LYS A 262 21.30 -4.05 13.25
N GLU A 263 22.42 -3.56 12.72
CA GLU A 263 22.55 -2.17 12.30
C GLU A 263 21.59 -1.84 11.15
N THR A 264 21.51 -2.73 10.15
CA THR A 264 20.61 -2.55 9.00
C THR A 264 19.14 -2.68 9.40
N GLN A 265 18.80 -3.59 10.32
CA GLN A 265 17.45 -3.72 10.89
C GLN A 265 17.01 -2.42 11.56
N ASN A 266 17.89 -1.78 12.35
CA ASN A 266 17.58 -0.50 12.97
C ASN A 266 17.34 0.60 11.92
N LYS A 267 18.13 0.63 10.83
CA LYS A 267 17.92 1.58 9.71
C LYS A 267 16.57 1.38 9.00
N VAL A 268 16.12 0.13 8.86
CA VAL A 268 14.78 -0.19 8.33
C VAL A 268 13.70 0.35 9.26
N GLU A 269 13.82 0.14 10.57
CA GLU A 269 12.83 0.62 11.55
C GLU A 269 12.75 2.16 11.59
N VAL A 270 13.91 2.84 11.53
CA VAL A 270 13.97 4.30 11.42
C VAL A 270 13.29 4.79 10.13
N ALA A 271 13.62 4.19 8.97
CA ALA A 271 13.01 4.56 7.69
C ALA A 271 11.48 4.35 7.69
N ALA A 272 11.00 3.29 8.33
CA ALA A 272 9.57 3.02 8.48
C ALA A 272 8.88 4.05 9.38
N ALA A 273 9.47 4.38 10.53
CA ALA A 273 8.92 5.41 11.43
C ALA A 273 8.89 6.81 10.79
N GLU A 274 9.95 7.18 10.06
CA GLU A 274 9.99 8.44 9.30
C GLU A 274 8.95 8.48 8.18
N THR A 275 8.72 7.34 7.51
CA THR A 275 7.67 7.21 6.49
C THR A 275 6.29 7.46 7.11
N GLU A 276 5.96 6.78 8.21
CA GLU A 276 4.69 6.96 8.93
C GLU A 276 4.45 8.42 9.32
N LYS A 277 5.47 9.08 9.88
CA LYS A 277 5.40 10.50 10.23
C LYS A 277 5.08 11.36 9.01
N SER A 278 5.77 11.14 7.89
CA SER A 278 5.54 11.90 6.66
C SER A 278 4.13 11.70 6.10
N GLN A 279 3.54 10.51 6.25
CA GLN A 279 2.16 10.22 5.82
C GLN A 279 1.15 10.99 6.67
N ILE A 280 1.38 11.08 7.98
CA ILE A 280 0.53 11.88 8.88
C ILE A 280 0.59 13.37 8.51
N GLU A 281 1.77 13.90 8.19
CA GLU A 281 1.94 15.29 7.76
C GLU A 281 1.24 15.54 6.41
N LEU A 282 1.34 14.60 5.47
CA LEU A 282 0.68 14.68 4.16
C LEU A 282 -0.84 14.81 4.30
N LEU A 283 -1.47 14.12 5.26
CA LEU A 283 -2.92 14.15 5.45
C LEU A 283 -3.50 15.54 5.71
N ALA A 284 -2.73 16.45 6.31
CA ALA A 284 -3.21 17.77 6.73
C ALA A 284 -3.84 18.56 5.58
N ASN A 285 -3.27 18.48 4.37
CA ASN A 285 -3.74 19.21 3.20
C ASN A 285 -4.39 18.31 2.15
N ARG A 286 -4.26 16.99 2.28
CA ARG A 286 -4.57 16.05 1.21
C ARG A 286 -6.06 16.02 0.84
N THR A 287 -6.95 16.16 1.82
CA THR A 287 -8.41 16.21 1.56
C THR A 287 -8.76 17.43 0.70
N VAL A 288 -8.20 18.60 1.03
CA VAL A 288 -8.45 19.85 0.31
C VAL A 288 -7.93 19.76 -1.13
N GLU A 289 -6.68 19.30 -1.31
CA GLU A 289 -6.08 19.09 -2.63
C GLU A 289 -6.91 18.12 -3.49
N ASN A 290 -7.36 17.01 -2.91
CA ASN A 290 -8.19 16.04 -3.62
C ASN A 290 -9.52 16.64 -4.03
N TYR A 291 -10.22 17.38 -3.16
CA TYR A 291 -11.50 18.00 -3.51
C TYR A 291 -11.35 19.07 -4.59
N GLN A 292 -10.27 19.85 -4.57
CA GLN A 292 -9.96 20.80 -5.64
C GLN A 292 -9.75 20.07 -6.96
N ARG A 293 -8.95 19.01 -6.97
CA ARG A 293 -8.72 18.19 -8.17
C ARG A 293 -10.01 17.53 -8.68
N MET A 294 -10.83 17.02 -7.77
CA MET A 294 -12.14 16.43 -8.09
C MET A 294 -13.06 17.44 -8.77
N ARG A 295 -13.24 18.62 -8.17
CA ARG A 295 -14.05 19.70 -8.77
C ARG A 295 -13.49 20.16 -10.12
N ALA A 296 -12.18 20.27 -10.26
CA ALA A 296 -11.52 20.61 -11.51
C ALA A 296 -11.72 19.56 -12.63
N ASN A 297 -12.05 18.32 -12.27
CA ASN A 297 -12.40 17.25 -13.22
C ASN A 297 -13.92 16.99 -13.27
N GLY A 298 -14.74 17.95 -12.84
CA GLY A 298 -16.20 17.89 -13.01
C GLY A 298 -16.97 17.13 -11.94
N VAL A 299 -16.33 16.71 -10.84
CA VAL A 299 -17.04 16.04 -9.74
C VAL A 299 -17.85 17.04 -8.93
N SER A 300 -19.14 16.76 -8.77
CA SER A 300 -20.03 17.44 -7.84
C SER A 300 -19.84 16.86 -6.43
N ILE A 301 -19.48 17.71 -5.47
CA ILE A 301 -19.22 17.31 -4.08
C ILE A 301 -20.35 17.82 -3.18
N ASP A 302 -21.06 16.90 -2.53
CA ASP A 302 -22.16 17.19 -1.62
C ASP A 302 -21.65 17.50 -0.21
N GLU A 303 -21.09 18.68 -0.03
CA GLU A 303 -20.47 19.12 1.22
C GLU A 303 -21.30 20.25 1.89
N PRO A 304 -21.90 20.02 3.08
CA PRO A 304 -21.87 18.78 3.87
C PRO A 304 -22.78 17.69 3.31
N ALA A 305 -22.49 16.43 3.65
CA ALA A 305 -23.32 15.30 3.26
C ALA A 305 -24.73 15.41 3.87
N PRO A 306 -25.79 14.92 3.19
CA PRO A 306 -27.15 15.01 3.71
C PRO A 306 -27.29 14.31 5.07
N PRO A 307 -27.76 15.03 6.13
CA PRO A 307 -27.82 14.47 7.49
C PRO A 307 -28.66 13.20 7.59
N ALA A 308 -29.77 13.12 6.85
CA ALA A 308 -30.64 11.95 6.83
C ALA A 308 -29.94 10.70 6.27
N VAL A 309 -29.10 10.86 5.24
CA VAL A 309 -28.30 9.77 4.65
C VAL A 309 -27.27 9.27 5.67
N VAL A 310 -26.55 10.19 6.31
CA VAL A 310 -25.58 9.84 7.36
C VAL A 310 -26.25 9.14 8.53
N ALA A 311 -27.42 9.60 8.97
CA ALA A 311 -28.18 8.97 10.05
C ALA A 311 -28.64 7.54 9.69
N ALA A 312 -29.10 7.32 8.46
CA ALA A 312 -29.49 6.00 7.98
C ALA A 312 -28.29 5.03 7.98
N LEU A 313 -27.12 5.48 7.51
CA LEU A 313 -25.90 4.68 7.52
C LEU A 313 -25.39 4.40 8.95
N LYS A 314 -25.45 5.39 9.86
CA LYS A 314 -25.11 5.19 11.28
C LYS A 314 -25.98 4.11 11.91
N LYS A 315 -27.29 4.16 11.67
CA LYS A 315 -28.24 3.14 12.15
C LYS A 315 -27.94 1.76 11.55
N ALA A 316 -27.61 1.69 10.26
CA ALA A 316 -27.22 0.46 9.59
C ALA A 316 -25.89 -0.13 10.11
N GLY A 317 -25.01 0.72 10.66
CA GLY A 317 -23.71 0.33 11.20
C GLY A 317 -23.71 -0.47 12.50
N SER A 318 -24.77 -0.34 13.33
CA SER A 318 -24.78 -0.94 14.67
C SER A 318 -24.67 -2.47 14.65
N GLY A 319 -25.36 -3.14 13.73
CA GLY A 319 -25.31 -4.60 13.59
C GLY A 319 -23.93 -5.12 13.16
N PRO A 320 -23.36 -4.62 12.05
CA PRO A 320 -22.01 -4.98 11.62
C PRO A 320 -20.92 -4.70 12.66
N ILE A 321 -20.97 -3.56 13.37
CA ILE A 321 -20.04 -3.29 14.49
C ILE A 321 -20.17 -4.34 15.59
N ALA A 322 -21.41 -4.67 16.01
CA ALA A 322 -21.63 -5.70 17.02
C ALA A 322 -21.12 -7.07 16.56
N ALA A 323 -21.35 -7.43 15.29
CA ALA A 323 -20.84 -8.66 14.71
C ALA A 323 -19.30 -8.70 14.71
N TRP A 324 -18.64 -7.58 14.37
CA TRP A 324 -17.19 -7.46 14.47
C TRP A 324 -16.68 -7.64 15.90
N GLN A 325 -17.33 -7.02 16.91
CA GLN A 325 -16.95 -7.14 18.32
C GLN A 325 -16.95 -8.60 18.80
N THR A 326 -17.83 -9.46 18.28
CA THR A 326 -17.85 -10.90 18.63
C THR A 326 -16.66 -11.69 18.09
N LYS A 327 -15.94 -11.15 17.09
CA LYS A 327 -14.80 -11.82 16.43
C LYS A 327 -13.46 -11.42 17.02
N VAL A 328 -13.39 -10.37 17.83
CA VAL A 328 -12.13 -9.80 18.33
C VAL A 328 -11.97 -9.97 19.84
N GLY A 329 -10.73 -9.84 20.33
CA GLY A 329 -10.42 -9.88 21.74
C GLY A 329 -10.79 -8.57 22.49
N PRO A 330 -10.81 -8.60 23.84
CA PRO A 330 -11.18 -7.45 24.67
C PRO A 330 -10.28 -6.23 24.47
N GLU A 331 -9.00 -6.43 24.12
CA GLU A 331 -8.06 -5.34 23.79
C GLU A 331 -8.59 -4.49 22.62
N ALA A 332 -9.13 -5.12 21.57
CA ALA A 332 -9.67 -4.43 20.40
C ALA A 332 -11.00 -3.72 20.71
N VAL A 333 -11.85 -4.35 21.52
CA VAL A 333 -13.10 -3.75 22.00
C VAL A 333 -12.83 -2.50 22.84
N ALA A 334 -11.83 -2.53 23.73
CA ALA A 334 -11.47 -1.37 24.53
C ALA A 334 -10.96 -0.19 23.67
N ILE A 335 -10.30 -0.46 22.54
CA ILE A 335 -9.88 0.58 21.58
C ILE A 335 -11.10 1.20 20.89
N LEU A 336 -12.05 0.36 20.44
CA LEU A 336 -13.31 0.80 19.87
C LEU A 336 -14.11 1.67 20.86
N ASP A 337 -14.26 1.21 22.10
CA ASP A 337 -14.99 1.94 23.15
C ASP A 337 -14.35 3.30 23.44
N TRP A 338 -13.00 3.35 23.51
CA TRP A 338 -12.29 4.61 23.67
C TRP A 338 -12.52 5.56 22.49
N ALA A 339 -12.50 5.05 21.25
CA ALA A 339 -12.73 5.85 20.06
C ALA A 339 -14.14 6.46 20.02
N ASN A 340 -15.16 5.68 20.42
CA ASN A 340 -16.54 6.16 20.52
C ASN A 340 -16.71 7.28 21.56
N GLN A 341 -15.86 7.34 22.59
CA GLN A 341 -15.86 8.42 23.59
C GLN A 341 -15.23 9.72 23.08
N GLN A 342 -14.59 9.72 21.90
CA GLN A 342 -13.96 10.91 21.32
C GLN A 342 -14.87 11.67 20.34
N GLN A 343 -16.11 11.23 20.15
CA GLN A 343 -17.05 11.77 19.16
C GLN A 343 -17.78 13.03 19.62
#